data_AF-B3CBQ8-F1
#
_entry.id   AF-B3CBQ8-F1
#
_cell.length_a   1.000
_cell.length_b   1.000
_cell.length_c   1.000
_cell.angle_alpha   90.00
_cell.angle_beta   90.00
_cell.angle_gamma   90.00
#
_symmetry.space_group_name_H-M   'P 1'
#
loop_
_entity.id
_entity.type
_entity.pdbx_description
1 polymer ?
#
loop_
_entity_poly.entity_id
_entity_poly.type
_entity_poly.pdbx_seq_one_letter_code
_entity_poly.pdbx_strand_id
1 'polypeptide(L)' 'MKKETTPLRLIYPQWQGGIVDHWMPDIPAEDSSRGYYLGAQLLNLLAPDSNQKTVEVPVSAWEWVTKRL' A
#
# COMPACT_ATOMS: atom_id res chain seq x y z
N MET A 1 24.78 -26.53 -1.13
CA MET A 1 24.76 -25.21 -1.81
C MET A 1 23.73 -24.34 -1.11
N LYS A 2 24.11 -23.17 -0.57
CA LYS A 2 23.12 -22.18 -0.11
C LYS A 2 22.38 -21.68 -1.36
N LYS A 3 21.05 -21.77 -1.37
CA LYS A 3 20.24 -21.11 -2.39
C LYS A 3 20.36 -19.61 -2.10
N GLU A 4 21.03 -18.86 -2.96
CA GLU A 4 20.98 -17.40 -2.97
C GLU A 4 19.53 -17.00 -3.29
N THR A 5 18.71 -16.78 -2.26
CA THR A 5 17.34 -16.32 -2.42
C THR A 5 17.34 -14.81 -2.58
N THR A 6 17.23 -14.33 -3.81
CA THR A 6 16.99 -12.91 -4.07
C THR A 6 15.62 -12.52 -3.51
N PRO A 7 15.53 -11.52 -2.61
CA PRO A 7 14.25 -11.08 -2.07
C PRO A 7 13.35 -10.54 -3.17
N LEU A 8 12.05 -10.83 -3.08
CA LEU A 8 11.02 -10.18 -3.89
C LEU A 8 10.64 -8.85 -3.23
N ARG A 9 10.64 -7.75 -3.98
CA ARG A 9 10.04 -6.49 -3.52
C ARG A 9 8.54 -6.56 -3.74
N LEU A 10 7.78 -6.68 -2.66
CA LEU A 10 6.32 -6.70 -2.70
C LEU A 10 5.81 -5.34 -2.24
N ILE A 11 5.28 -4.54 -3.17
CA ILE A 11 4.55 -3.32 -2.83
C ILE A 11 3.15 -3.76 -2.43
N TYR A 12 2.80 -3.58 -1.16
CA TYR A 12 1.51 -3.99 -0.64
C TYR A 12 0.73 -2.79 -0.07
N PRO A 13 -0.02 -2.06 -0.92
CA PRO A 13 -0.68 -0.83 -0.52
C PRO A 13 -2.05 -1.10 0.14
N GLN A 14 -2.09 -2.03 1.10
CA GLN A 14 -3.31 -2.42 1.80
C GLN A 14 -3.73 -1.33 2.79
N TRP A 15 -4.97 -0.85 2.69
CA TRP A 15 -5.49 0.22 3.55
C TRP A 15 -6.69 -0.22 4.41
N GLN A 16 -7.42 -1.26 4.01
CA GLN A 16 -8.67 -1.69 4.66
C GLN A 16 -8.47 -2.27 6.08
N GLY A 17 -7.25 -2.72 6.41
CA GLY A 17 -6.95 -3.30 7.73
C GLY A 17 -6.49 -2.30 8.79
N GLY A 18 -6.18 -1.06 8.40
CA GLY A 18 -5.65 -0.04 9.29
C GLY A 18 -6.74 0.91 9.77
N ILE A 19 -7.13 0.81 11.03
CA ILE A 19 -8.06 1.74 11.68
C ILE A 19 -7.24 2.80 12.42
N VAL A 20 -7.17 4.01 11.85
CA VAL A 20 -6.32 5.12 12.33
C VAL A 20 -7.10 6.42 12.53
N ASP A 21 -8.41 6.38 12.32
CA ASP A 21 -9.34 7.50 12.47
C ASP A 21 -9.28 8.13 13.87
N HIS A 22 -9.00 7.34 14.90
CA HIS A 22 -8.83 7.83 16.26
C HIS A 22 -7.69 8.86 16.42
N TRP A 23 -6.66 8.82 15.57
CA TRP A 23 -5.56 9.79 15.57
C TRP A 23 -5.81 11.00 14.67
N MET A 24 -6.85 10.93 13.84
CA MET A 24 -7.18 11.92 12.81
C MET A 24 -8.68 12.23 12.88
N PRO A 25 -9.17 12.78 14.02
CA PRO A 25 -10.61 12.94 14.27
C PRO A 25 -11.31 13.88 13.29
N ASP A 26 -10.55 14.80 12.68
CA ASP A 26 -11.06 15.78 11.71
C ASP A 26 -11.17 15.22 10.28
N ILE A 27 -10.69 13.98 10.06
CA ILE A 27 -10.65 13.35 8.74
C ILE A 27 -11.59 12.13 8.75
N PRO A 28 -12.45 11.96 7.72
CA PRO A 28 -13.30 10.78 7.62
C PRO A 28 -12.48 9.49 7.75
N ALA A 29 -12.99 8.52 8.52
CA ALA A 29 -12.24 7.30 8.83
C ALA A 29 -11.72 6.57 7.59
N GLU A 30 -12.51 6.55 6.50
CA GLU A 30 -12.11 5.95 5.24
C GLU A 30 -10.92 6.67 4.58
N ASP A 31 -10.91 8.00 4.61
CA ASP A 31 -9.83 8.81 4.04
C ASP A 31 -8.56 8.73 4.89
N SER A 32 -8.70 8.63 6.22
CA SER A 32 -7.60 8.37 7.14
C SER A 32 -6.92 7.03 6.85
N SER A 33 -7.69 5.95 6.65
CA SER A 33 -7.17 4.64 6.29
C SER A 33 -6.53 4.61 4.89
N ARG A 34 -7.11 5.29 3.90
CA ARG A 34 -6.52 5.39 2.53
C ARG A 34 -5.12 6.00 2.51
N GLY A 35 -4.73 6.74 3.55
CA GLY A 35 -3.35 7.18 3.77
C GLY A 35 -2.31 6.06 3.69
N TYR A 36 -2.66 4.82 4.03
CA TYR A 36 -1.76 3.66 3.88
C TYR A 36 -1.42 3.34 2.43
N TYR A 37 -2.38 3.49 1.51
CA TYR A 37 -2.14 3.31 0.08
C TYR A 37 -1.09 4.31 -0.41
N LEU A 38 -1.26 5.58 -0.05
CA LEU A 38 -0.30 6.65 -0.37
C LEU A 38 1.06 6.39 0.28
N GLY A 39 1.08 5.99 1.55
CA GLY A 39 2.30 5.70 2.29
C GLY A 39 3.12 4.57 1.65
N ALA A 40 2.47 3.51 1.15
CA ALA A 40 3.14 2.43 0.45
C ALA A 40 3.77 2.88 -0.88
N GLN A 41 3.09 3.75 -1.63
CA GLN A 41 3.62 4.32 -2.88
C GLN A 41 4.79 5.29 -2.61
N LEU A 42 4.67 6.13 -1.58
CA LEU A 42 5.75 7.02 -1.14
C LEU A 42 6.97 6.22 -0.69
N LEU A 43 6.77 5.15 0.09
CA LEU A 43 7.85 4.27 0.51
C LEU A 43 8.53 3.62 -0.69
N ASN A 44 7.77 3.19 -1.70
CA ASN A 44 8.34 2.63 -2.93
C ASN A 44 9.18 3.66 -3.71
N LEU A 45 8.76 4.93 -3.73
CA LEU A 45 9.52 6.03 -4.35
C LEU A 45 10.82 6.33 -3.61
N LEU A 46 10.79 6.27 -2.27
CA LEU A 46 11.96 6.58 -1.42
C LEU A 46 12.93 5.40 -1.27
N ALA A 47 12.45 4.17 -1.48
CA ALA A 47 13.28 2.98 -1.40
C ALA A 47 14.34 3.01 -2.51
N PRO A 48 15.61 2.66 -2.20
CA PRO A 48 16.65 2.63 -3.21
C PRO A 48 16.30 1.63 -4.32
N ASP A 49 16.67 1.95 -5.55
CA ASP A 49 16.53 1.00 -6.65
C ASP A 49 17.30 -0.29 -6.35
N SER A 50 16.65 -1.42 -6.57
CA SER A 50 17.28 -2.73 -6.45
C SER A 50 17.03 -3.54 -7.71
N ASN A 51 17.99 -4.38 -8.09
CA ASN A 51 17.84 -5.34 -9.19
C ASN A 51 16.89 -6.50 -8.84
N GLN A 52 16.04 -6.33 -7.83
CA GLN A 52 15.09 -7.32 -7.37
C GLN A 52 13.81 -7.23 -8.20
N LYS A 53 13.14 -8.37 -8.40
CA LYS A 53 11.81 -8.38 -9.00
C LYS A 53 10.86 -7.61 -8.08
N THR A 54 10.14 -6.65 -8.66
CA THR A 54 9.12 -5.87 -7.97
C THR A 54 7.74 -6.30 -8.44
N VAL A 55 6.84 -6.53 -7.49
CA VAL A 55 5.44 -6.87 -7.74
C VAL A 55 4.57 -6.02 -6.83
N GLU A 56 3.51 -5.44 -7.38
CA GLU A 56 2.49 -4.74 -6.62
C GLU A 56 1.26 -5.64 -6.47
N VAL A 57 0.74 -5.72 -5.24
CA VAL A 57 -0.52 -6.43 -4.99
C VAL A 57 -1.68 -5.50 -5.36
N PRO A 58 -2.63 -5.93 -6.20
CA PRO A 58 -3.75 -5.09 -6.58
C PRO A 58 -4.64 -4.82 -5.37
N VAL A 59 -4.63 -3.59 -4.89
CA VAL A 59 -5.56 -3.08 -3.89
C VAL A 59 -6.35 -1.95 -4.52
N SER A 60 -7.68 -2.07 -4.51
CA SER A 60 -8.56 -1.03 -5.02
C SER A 60 -8.40 0.24 -4.20
N ALA A 61 -7.82 1.29 -4.79
CA ALA A 61 -7.80 2.63 -4.20
C ALA A 61 -9.22 3.24 -4.13
N TRP A 62 -10.17 2.72 -4.92
CA TRP A 62 -11.48 3.31 -5.17
C TRP A 62 -12.62 2.30 -5.18
N GLU A 63 -12.64 1.28 -4.31
CA GLU A 63 -13.58 0.14 -4.39
C GLU A 63 -15.09 0.50 -4.52
N TRP A 64 -15.49 1.73 -4.18
CA TRP A 64 -16.86 2.24 -4.34
C TRP A 64 -17.18 2.96 -5.67
N VAL A 65 -16.19 3.43 -6.43
CA VAL A 65 -16.44 4.22 -7.66
C VAL A 65 -16.89 3.34 -8.83
N THR A 66 -16.40 2.10 -8.93
CA THR A 66 -16.78 1.19 -10.03
C THR A 66 -18.00 0.33 -9.78
N LYS A 67 -18.49 0.23 -8.54
CA LYS A 67 -19.75 -0.47 -8.26
C LYS A 67 -20.98 0.41 -8.51
N ARG A 68 -20.80 1.64 -9.02
CA ARG A 68 -21.85 2.63 -9.27
C ARG A 68 -22.01 3.02 -10.75
N LEU A 69 -21.32 2.33 -11.65
CA LEU A 69 -21.50 2.36 -13.11
C LEU A 69 -21.94 0.96 -13.57
#